data_AF-A0A4V1IQW9-F1
#
_entry.id   AF-A0A4V1IQW9-F1
#
_cell.length_a   1.000
_cell.length_b   1.000
_cell.length_c   1.000
_cell.angle_alpha   90.00
_cell.angle_beta   90.00
_cell.angle_gamma   90.00
#
_symmetry.space_group_name_H-M   'P 1'
#
loop_
_entity.id
_entity.type
_entity.pdbx_description
1 polymer ?
#
loop_
_entity_poly.entity_id
_entity_poly.type
_entity_poly.pdbx_seq_one_letter_code
_entity_poly.pdbx_strand_id
1 'polypeptide(L)'
;MINVDANTMAEFARGSNLIWSAPVQIAVTLALLNKLIGRGTWAGFGFVLFSFFIQAFIMPIAVKAQKGVMEGGDARLKAVRELFQGIRVIKLRAWEDVFLEKLTALRQVQVTALKTFYFAAMVFLSLTQLTPVVSEWT
;
A
#
# COMPACT_ATOMS: atom_id res chain seq x y z
N MET A 1 -17.32 6.65 -17.45
CA MET A 1 -16.94 8.00 -16.98
C MET A 1 -17.81 8.42 -15.80
N ILE A 2 -19.14 8.52 -15.94
CA ILE A 2 -20.07 8.89 -14.83
C ILE A 2 -19.83 8.12 -13.52
N ASN A 3 -19.62 6.80 -13.55
CA ASN A 3 -19.36 6.00 -12.34
C ASN A 3 -18.00 6.29 -11.68
N VAL A 4 -16.98 6.64 -12.48
CA VAL A 4 -15.65 7.00 -11.96
C VAL A 4 -15.72 8.39 -11.33
N ASP A 5 -16.37 9.34 -11.99
CA ASP A 5 -16.52 10.71 -11.51
C ASP A 5 -17.38 10.77 -10.23
N ALA A 6 -18.48 10.00 -10.18
CA ALA A 6 -19.31 9.89 -8.98
C ALA A 6 -18.54 9.29 -7.80
N ASN A 7 -17.68 8.28 -8.04
CA ASN A 7 -16.84 7.71 -7.01
C ASN A 7 -15.80 8.72 -6.50
N THR A 8 -15.15 9.46 -7.40
CA THR A 8 -14.19 10.51 -7.01
C THR A 8 -14.84 11.61 -6.18
N MET A 9 -16.06 12.04 -6.54
CA MET A 9 -16.81 13.01 -5.75
C MET A 9 -17.19 12.48 -4.37
N ALA A 10 -17.62 11.22 -4.27
CA ALA A 10 -17.92 10.57 -2.99
C ALA A 10 -16.67 10.46 -2.11
N GLU A 11 -15.51 10.11 -2.68
CA GLU A 11 -14.25 10.08 -1.95
C GLU A 11 -13.83 11.47 -1.46
N PHE A 12 -14.05 12.51 -2.24
CA PHE A 12 -13.76 13.88 -1.84
C PHE A 12 -14.63 14.35 -0.66
N ALA A 13 -15.93 14.05 -0.70
CA ALA A 13 -16.84 14.35 0.39
C ALA A 13 -16.46 13.59 1.67
N ARG A 14 -16.09 12.31 1.53
CA ARG A 14 -15.63 11.48 2.65
C ARG A 14 -14.30 11.99 3.23
N GLY A 15 -13.34 12.34 2.38
CA GLY A 15 -12.06 12.90 2.80
C GLY A 15 -12.24 14.23 3.54
N SER A 16 -13.11 15.10 3.01
CA SER A 16 -13.45 16.37 3.65
C SER A 16 -14.05 16.16 5.05
N ASN A 17 -14.96 15.18 5.19
CA ASN A 17 -15.54 14.86 6.50
C ASN A 17 -14.49 14.36 7.49
N LEU A 18 -13.59 13.49 7.04
CA LEU A 18 -12.55 12.92 7.87
C LEU A 18 -11.58 13.99 8.40
N ILE A 19 -11.26 15.01 7.60
CA ILE A 19 -10.30 16.07 7.96
C ILE A 19 -10.75 16.84 9.20
N TRP A 20 -12.05 17.15 9.34
CA TRP A 20 -12.56 17.88 10.51
C TRP A 20 -13.02 16.95 11.64
N SER A 21 -13.52 15.76 11.31
CA SER A 21 -13.99 14.78 12.30
C SER A 21 -12.84 14.17 13.10
N ALA A 22 -11.72 13.83 12.46
CA ALA A 22 -10.56 13.22 13.12
C ALA A 22 -9.97 14.06 14.27
N PRO A 23 -9.68 15.37 14.12
CA PRO A 23 -9.14 16.17 15.24
C PRO A 23 -10.15 16.35 16.38
N VAL A 24 -11.44 16.47 16.07
CA VAL A 24 -12.49 16.53 17.09
C VAL A 24 -12.55 15.22 17.88
N GLN A 25 -12.50 14.08 17.19
CA GLN A 25 -12.51 12.77 17.82
C GLN A 25 -11.29 12.58 18.75
N ILE A 26 -10.08 12.93 18.28
CA ILE A 26 -8.85 12.85 19.10
C ILE A 26 -8.97 13.72 20.36
N ALA A 27 -9.47 14.95 20.22
CA ALA A 27 -9.63 15.87 21.35
C ALA A 27 -10.62 15.34 22.40
N VAL A 28 -11.76 14.81 21.95
CA VAL A 28 -12.79 14.24 22.83
C VAL A 28 -12.28 12.99 23.53
N THR A 29 -11.64 12.08 22.82
CA THR A 29 -11.05 10.86 23.39
C THR A 29 -9.97 11.19 24.42
N LEU A 30 -9.07 12.15 24.13
CA LEU A 30 -8.02 12.55 25.06
C LEU A 30 -8.61 13.19 26.34
N ALA A 31 -9.64 14.01 26.20
CA ALA A 31 -10.32 14.64 27.34
C ALA A 31 -11.02 13.62 28.24
N LEU A 32 -11.68 12.61 27.65
CA LEU A 32 -12.31 11.50 28.39
C LEU A 32 -11.27 10.63 29.09
N LEU A 33 -10.20 10.25 28.37
CA LEU A 33 -9.17 9.37 28.90
C LEU A 33 -8.40 10.01 30.06
N ASN A 34 -8.12 11.32 29.96
CA ASN A 34 -7.48 12.08 31.04
C ASN A 34 -8.37 12.18 32.30
N LYS A 35 -9.70 12.20 32.14
CA LYS A 35 -10.63 12.15 33.29
C LYS A 35 -10.69 10.78 33.95
N LEU A 36 -10.47 9.70 33.20
CA LEU A 36 -10.63 8.33 33.67
C LEU A 36 -9.34 7.76 34.32
N ILE A 37 -8.19 7.96 33.67
CA ILE A 37 -6.89 7.34 34.03
C ILE A 37 -5.89 8.38 34.57
N GLY A 38 -6.15 9.68 34.41
CA GLY A 38 -5.25 10.75 34.83
C GLY A 38 -3.94 10.75 34.05
N ARG A 39 -2.79 10.74 34.73
CA ARG A 39 -1.46 10.89 34.10
C ARG A 39 -1.07 9.75 33.16
N GLY A 40 -1.67 8.55 33.31
CA GLY A 40 -1.38 7.39 32.45
C GLY A 40 -1.76 7.57 30.98
N THR A 41 -2.68 8.48 30.68
CA THR A 41 -3.12 8.84 29.32
C THR A 41 -1.97 9.28 28.41
N TRP A 42 -0.97 9.98 28.96
CA TRP A 42 0.16 10.49 28.19
C TRP A 42 1.10 9.39 27.70
N ALA A 43 1.26 8.31 28.47
CA ALA A 43 2.07 7.16 28.07
C ALA A 43 1.42 6.41 26.89
N GLY A 44 0.10 6.19 26.95
CA GLY A 44 -0.66 5.59 25.85
C GLY A 44 -0.67 6.45 24.59
N PHE A 45 -0.84 7.77 24.75
CA PHE A 45 -0.78 8.71 23.63
C PHE A 45 0.58 8.68 22.93
N GLY A 46 1.68 8.63 23.68
CA GLY A 46 3.03 8.51 23.12
C GLY A 46 3.23 7.24 22.30
N PHE A 47 2.70 6.10 22.77
CA PHE A 47 2.78 4.84 22.04
C PHE A 47 1.99 4.87 20.73
N VAL A 48 0.77 5.42 20.74
CA VAL A 48 -0.06 5.59 19.53
C VAL A 48 0.64 6.50 18.53
N LEU A 49 1.21 7.61 19.00
CA LEU A 49 1.93 8.55 18.15
C LEU A 49 3.17 7.91 17.51
N PHE A 50 3.93 7.11 18.28
CA PHE A 50 5.08 6.37 17.77
C PHE A 50 4.70 5.35 16.69
N SER A 51 3.62 4.59 16.91
CA SER A 51 3.08 3.66 15.91
C SER A 51 2.64 4.40 14.63
N PHE A 52 1.97 5.54 14.78
CA PHE A 52 1.56 6.38 13.65
C PHE A 52 2.75 6.87 12.84
N PHE A 53 3.84 7.30 13.48
CA PHE A 53 5.06 7.71 12.77
C PHE A 53 5.63 6.55 11.95
N ILE A 54 5.76 5.35 12.53
CA ILE A 54 6.25 4.17 11.82
C ILE A 54 5.40 3.90 10.56
N GLN A 55 4.08 3.94 10.69
CA GLN A 55 3.15 3.76 9.59
C GLN A 55 3.33 4.82 8.49
N ALA A 56 3.48 6.09 8.88
CA ALA A 56 3.70 7.20 7.96
C ALA A 56 5.00 7.07 7.16
N PHE A 57 6.06 6.48 7.73
CA PHE A 57 7.32 6.21 7.01
C PHE A 57 7.22 5.01 6.05
N ILE A 58 6.48 3.96 6.41
CA ILE A 58 6.36 2.73 5.60
C ILE A 58 5.45 2.95 4.39
N MET A 59 4.37 3.72 4.55
CA MET A 59 3.36 3.93 3.51
C MET A 59 3.92 4.48 2.17
N PRO A 60 4.76 5.54 2.13
CA PRO A 60 5.32 6.03 0.87
C PRO A 60 6.27 5.04 0.20
N ILE A 61 7.00 4.24 1.00
CA ILE A 61 7.87 3.17 0.48
C ILE A 61 7.02 2.09 -0.20
N ALA A 62 5.92 1.69 0.44
CA ALA A 62 4.97 0.73 -0.12
C ALA A 62 4.36 1.26 -1.43
N VAL A 63 3.88 2.51 -1.45
CA VAL A 63 3.31 3.13 -2.66
C VAL A 63 4.34 3.20 -3.80
N LYS A 64 5.59 3.57 -3.49
CA LYS A 64 6.67 3.61 -4.50
C LYS A 64 6.99 2.21 -5.04
N ALA A 65 7.05 1.20 -4.17
CA ALA A 65 7.26 -0.18 -4.57
C ALA A 65 6.11 -0.70 -5.45
N GLN A 66 4.86 -0.41 -5.07
CA GLN A 66 3.68 -0.77 -5.85
C GLN A 66 3.71 -0.15 -7.25
N LYS A 67 4.05 1.14 -7.35
CA LYS A 67 4.18 1.83 -8.63
C LYS A 67 5.25 1.20 -9.51
N GLY A 68 6.42 0.90 -8.96
CA GLY A 68 7.49 0.22 -9.70
C GLY A 68 7.10 -1.18 -10.20
N VAL A 69 6.32 -1.93 -9.42
CA VAL A 69 5.77 -3.22 -9.86
C VAL A 69 4.80 -3.04 -11.02
N MET A 70 3.91 -2.04 -10.98
CA MET A 70 2.93 -1.78 -12.05
C MET A 70 3.63 -1.37 -13.35
N GLU A 71 4.57 -0.42 -13.28
CA GLU A 71 5.34 0.03 -14.45
C GLU A 71 6.16 -1.11 -15.08
N GLY A 72 6.78 -1.95 -14.25
CA GLY A 72 7.49 -3.14 -14.73
C GLY A 72 6.55 -4.16 -15.39
N GLY A 73 5.34 -4.33 -14.84
CA GLY A 73 4.30 -5.20 -15.38
C GLY A 73 3.84 -4.78 -16.78
N ASP A 74 3.60 -3.49 -16.96
CA ASP A 74 3.19 -2.91 -18.24
C ASP A 74 4.29 -3.05 -19.31
N ALA A 75 5.55 -2.81 -18.95
CA ALA A 75 6.69 -3.02 -19.85
C ALA A 75 6.81 -4.47 -20.32
N ARG A 76 6.60 -5.44 -19.41
CA ARG A 76 6.58 -6.87 -19.76
C ARG A 76 5.43 -7.21 -20.70
N LEU A 77 4.22 -6.74 -20.41
CA LEU A 77 3.05 -6.98 -21.25
C LEU A 77 3.22 -6.40 -22.65
N LYS A 78 3.85 -5.23 -22.75
CA LYS A 78 4.20 -4.61 -24.02
C LYS A 78 5.23 -5.44 -24.79
N ALA A 79 6.32 -5.87 -24.16
CA ALA A 79 7.34 -6.70 -24.80
C ALA A 79 6.77 -8.04 -25.29
N VAL A 80 5.86 -8.66 -24.53
CA VAL A 80 5.17 -9.89 -24.94
C VAL A 80 4.27 -9.61 -26.15
N ARG A 81 3.54 -8.50 -26.19
CA ARG A 81 2.73 -8.13 -27.36
C ARG A 81 3.57 -7.96 -28.63
N GLU A 82 4.70 -7.26 -28.53
CA GLU A 82 5.64 -7.08 -29.64
C GLU A 82 6.23 -8.42 -30.10
N LEU A 83 6.55 -9.32 -29.16
CA LEU A 83 6.99 -10.68 -29.45
C LEU A 83 5.95 -11.48 -30.26
N PHE A 84 4.69 -11.44 -29.83
CA PHE A 84 3.59 -12.15 -30.51
C PHE A 84 3.34 -11.59 -31.91
N GLN A 85 3.50 -10.28 -32.13
CA GLN A 85 3.46 -9.69 -33.47
C GLN A 85 4.58 -10.20 -34.39
N GLY A 86 5.75 -10.54 -33.84
CA GLY A 86 6.95 -11.00 -34.58
C GLY A 86 7.20 -12.52 -34.55
N ILE A 87 6.26 -13.33 -34.07
CA ILE A 87 6.47 -14.74 -33.66
C ILE A 87 7.07 -15.63 -34.77
N ARG A 88 6.76 -15.35 -36.04
CA ARG A 88 7.22 -16.15 -37.19
C ARG A 88 8.75 -16.08 -37.35
N VAL A 89 9.35 -14.92 -37.11
CA VAL A 89 10.82 -14.72 -37.22
C VAL A 89 11.55 -15.40 -36.07
N ILE A 90 10.96 -15.40 -34.89
CA ILE A 90 11.55 -16.00 -33.68
C ILE A 90 11.62 -17.52 -33.82
N LYS A 91 10.55 -18.15 -34.32
CA LYS A 91 10.53 -19.59 -34.62
C LYS A 91 11.51 -19.97 -35.73
N LEU A 92 11.62 -19.16 -36.77
CA LEU A 92 12.57 -19.39 -37.86
C LEU A 92 14.04 -19.34 -37.39
N ARG A 93 14.33 -18.63 -36.31
CA ARG A 93 15.68 -18.49 -35.73
C ARG A 93 15.91 -19.34 -34.49
N ALA A 94 14.93 -20.12 -34.03
CA ALA A 94 14.96 -20.87 -32.77
C ALA A 94 15.39 -20.00 -31.55
N TRP A 95 14.95 -18.74 -31.50
CA TRP A 95 15.28 -17.79 -30.43
C TRP A 95 14.31 -17.85 -29.24
N GLU A 96 13.47 -18.89 -29.16
CA GLU A 96 12.43 -19.03 -28.14
C GLU A 96 13.03 -19.10 -26.72
N ASP A 97 14.12 -19.85 -26.55
CA ASP A 97 14.78 -20.02 -25.24
C ASP A 97 15.40 -18.72 -24.73
N VAL A 98 16.09 -17.96 -25.60
CA VAL A 98 16.73 -16.68 -25.24
C VAL A 98 15.68 -15.66 -24.79
N PHE A 99 14.51 -15.65 -25.43
CA PHE A 99 13.41 -14.78 -25.04
C PHE A 99 12.73 -15.21 -23.74
N LEU A 100 12.54 -16.51 -23.54
CA LEU A 100 12.03 -17.08 -22.29
C LEU A 100 12.96 -16.76 -21.11
N GLU A 101 14.27 -16.83 -21.32
CA GLU A 101 15.26 -16.47 -20.29
C GLU A 101 15.16 -14.99 -19.92
N LYS A 102 15.10 -14.09 -20.91
CA LYS A 102 14.87 -12.64 -20.68
C LYS A 102 13.57 -12.36 -19.91
N LEU A 103 12.48 -13.03 -20.28
CA LEU A 103 11.18 -12.90 -19.61
C LEU A 103 11.22 -13.40 -18.16
N THR A 104 11.95 -14.49 -17.91
CA THR A 104 12.10 -15.10 -16.59
C THR A 104 12.95 -14.22 -15.67
N ALA A 105 14.04 -13.63 -16.19
CA ALA A 105 14.86 -12.67 -15.45
C ALA A 105 14.04 -11.44 -15.03
N LEU A 106 13.25 -10.86 -15.95
CA LEU A 106 12.34 -9.76 -15.62
C LEU A 106 11.28 -10.16 -14.60
N ARG A 107 10.74 -11.40 -14.68
CA ARG A 107 9.77 -11.91 -13.71
C ARG A 107 10.36 -12.06 -12.31
N GLN A 108 11.62 -12.48 -12.17
CA GLN A 108 12.25 -12.58 -10.85
C GLN A 108 12.36 -11.22 -10.16
N VAL A 109 12.77 -10.17 -10.89
CA VAL A 109 12.86 -8.81 -10.35
C VAL A 109 11.49 -8.30 -9.88
N GLN A 110 10.45 -8.53 -10.69
CA GLN A 110 9.07 -8.18 -10.33
C GLN A 110 8.60 -8.91 -9.06
N VAL A 111 8.84 -10.23 -8.97
CA VAL A 111 8.40 -11.04 -7.82
C VAL A 111 9.12 -10.61 -6.55
N THR A 112 10.41 -10.27 -6.62
CA THR A 112 11.16 -9.78 -5.45
C THR A 112 10.62 -8.44 -4.96
N ALA A 113 10.40 -7.49 -5.88
CA ALA A 113 9.79 -6.20 -5.53
C ALA A 113 8.37 -6.36 -4.94
N LEU A 114 7.59 -7.28 -5.49
CA LEU A 114 6.25 -7.60 -5.01
C LEU A 114 6.29 -8.24 -3.62
N LYS A 115 7.26 -9.12 -3.34
CA LYS A 115 7.46 -9.68 -1.99
C LYS A 115 7.81 -8.59 -0.97
N THR A 116 8.68 -7.65 -1.32
CA THR A 116 8.99 -6.51 -0.44
C THR A 116 7.77 -5.65 -0.17
N PHE A 117 6.94 -5.39 -1.19
CA PHE A 117 5.68 -4.68 -1.02
C PHE A 117 4.71 -5.42 -0.10
N TYR A 118 4.47 -6.71 -0.34
CA TYR A 118 3.59 -7.52 0.51
C TYR A 118 4.11 -7.62 1.94
N PHE A 119 5.42 -7.74 2.13
CA PHE A 119 6.01 -7.75 3.47
C PHE A 119 5.75 -6.42 4.19
N ALA A 120 6.00 -5.29 3.54
CA ALA A 120 5.69 -3.96 4.10
C ALA A 120 4.19 -3.78 4.38
N ALA A 121 3.33 -4.25 3.48
CA ALA A 121 1.88 -4.21 3.64
C ALA A 121 1.40 -5.11 4.79
N MET A 122 1.99 -6.30 4.96
CA MET A 122 1.68 -7.20 6.07
C MET A 122 2.08 -6.60 7.40
N VAL A 123 3.26 -5.97 7.49
CA VAL A 123 3.69 -5.23 8.68
C VAL A 123 2.73 -4.07 9.00
N PHE A 124 2.30 -3.34 7.98
CA PHE A 124 1.30 -2.27 8.14
C PHE A 124 -0.05 -2.83 8.64
N LEU A 125 -0.57 -3.89 8.01
CA LEU A 125 -1.82 -4.53 8.39
C LEU A 125 -1.76 -5.08 9.82
N SER A 126 -0.68 -5.75 10.21
CA SER A 126 -0.53 -6.23 11.58
C SER A 126 -0.56 -5.11 12.61
N LEU A 127 0.05 -3.96 12.32
CA LEU A 127 0.02 -2.79 13.21
C LEU A 127 -1.39 -2.21 13.35
N THR A 128 -2.17 -2.19 12.26
CA THR A 128 -3.56 -1.71 12.29
C THR A 128 -4.53 -2.67 12.99
N GLN A 129 -4.28 -3.99 12.94
CA GLN A 129 -5.11 -4.99 13.62
C GLN A 129 -4.80 -5.12 15.11
N LEU A 130 -3.65 -4.64 15.57
CA LEU A 130 -3.37 -4.47 17.00
C LEU A 130 -4.10 -3.26 17.60
N THR A 131 -4.55 -2.33 16.77
CA THR A 131 -5.26 -1.12 17.21
C THR A 131 -6.62 -1.41 17.88
N PRO A 132 -7.48 -2.33 17.37
CA PRO A 132 -8.71 -2.72 18.08
C PRO A 132 -8.44 -3.46 19.40
N VAL A 133 -7.41 -4.32 19.46
CA VAL A 133 -7.06 -5.04 20.71
C VAL A 133 -6.71 -4.05 21.82
N VAL A 134 -5.95 -3.00 21.52
CA VAL A 134 -5.61 -1.96 22.52
C VAL A 134 -6.86 -1.21 23.00
N SER A 135 -7.86 -0.99 22.13
CA SER A 135 -9.13 -0.35 22.53
C SER A 135 -10.08 -1.26 23.33
N GLU A 136 -9.90 -2.58 23.29
CA GLU A 136 -10.69 -3.53 24.07
C GLU A 136 -10.18 -3.70 25.52
N TRP A 137 -8.92 -3.35 25.79
CA TRP A 137 -8.29 -3.45 27.11
C TRP A 137 -8.16 -2.11 27.87
N THR A 138 -8.68 -1.01 27.32
CA THR A 138 -8.76 0.32 27.96
C THR A 138 -10.19 0.77 28.14
#